data_AF-D1W761-F1
#
_entry.id   AF-D1W761-F1
#
_cell.length_a   1.000
_cell.length_b   1.000
_cell.length_c   1.000
_cell.angle_alpha   90.00
_cell.angle_beta   90.00
_cell.angle_gamma   90.00
#
_symmetry.space_group_name_H-M   'P 1'
#
loop_
_entity.id
_entity.type
_entity.pdbx_description
1 polymer ?
#
loop_
_entity_poly.entity_id
_entity_poly.type
_entity_poly.pdbx_seq_one_letter_code
_entity_poly.pdbx_strand_id
1 'polypeptide(L)' 'MTILCIVSDQLGAITGATVSIEGTDVGAITNMEGIATLQHVPIGSTIVISYIGFITKKLQ' A
#
# COMPACT_ATOMS: atom_id res chain seq x y z
N MET A 1 -5.51 -13.18 4.62
CA MET A 1 -6.66 -12.57 3.91
C MET A 1 -6.17 -11.81 2.68
N THR A 2 -7.06 -11.36 1.80
CA THR A 2 -6.72 -10.46 0.69
C THR A 2 -7.18 -9.04 1.04
N ILE A 3 -6.31 -8.05 0.85
CA ILE A 3 -6.62 -6.64 1.10
C ILE A 3 -6.48 -5.85 -0.20
N LEU A 4 -7.48 -5.03 -0.50
CA LEU A 4 -7.44 -4.04 -1.57
C LEU A 4 -7.13 -2.67 -0.96
N CYS A 5 -6.02 -2.05 -1.36
CA CYS A 5 -5.64 -0.71 -0.94
C CYS A 5 -5.86 0.27 -2.09
N ILE A 6 -6.44 1.44 -1.77
CA ILE A 6 -6.54 2.58 -2.68
C ILE A 6 -5.67 3.68 -2.09
N VAL A 7 -4.67 4.13 -2.85
CA VAL A 7 -3.75 5.20 -2.43
C VAL A 7 -4.02 6.43 -3.28
N SER A 8 -4.37 7.53 -2.62
CA SER A 8 -4.67 8.81 -3.25
C SER A 8 -4.27 9.97 -2.36
N ASP A 9 -4.16 11.16 -2.97
CA ASP A 9 -4.07 12.44 -2.30
C ASP A 9 -5.14 13.41 -2.80
N GLN A 10 -4.95 14.72 -2.55
CA GLN A 10 -5.87 15.77 -2.98
C GLN A 10 -5.91 15.98 -4.50
N LEU A 11 -4.89 15.54 -5.23
CA LEU A 11 -4.77 15.65 -6.68
C LEU A 11 -5.27 14.41 -7.42
N GLY A 12 -5.38 13.26 -6.73
CA GLY A 12 -6.02 12.07 -7.25
C GLY A 12 -5.33 10.77 -6.83
N ALA A 13 -5.50 9.73 -7.65
CA ALA A 13 -4.86 8.44 -7.44
C ALA A 13 -3.34 8.54 -7.57
N ILE A 14 -2.61 7.84 -6.69
CA ILE A 14 -1.15 7.79 -6.74
C ILE A 14 -0.73 6.47 -7.36
N THR A 15 -0.22 6.51 -8.58
CA THR A 15 0.40 5.37 -9.27
C THR A 15 1.86 5.20 -8.86
N GLY A 16 2.30 3.94 -8.70
CA GLY A 16 3.70 3.64 -8.36
C GLY A 16 4.03 3.73 -6.86
N ALA A 17 3.04 3.94 -6.00
CA ALA A 17 3.21 3.82 -4.55
C ALA A 17 3.43 2.35 -4.17
N THR A 18 4.34 2.12 -3.23
CA THR A 18 4.53 0.79 -2.64
C THR A 18 3.60 0.62 -1.47
N VAL A 19 2.88 -0.50 -1.45
CA VAL A 19 2.08 -0.96 -0.33
C VAL A 19 2.65 -2.31 0.12
N SER A 20 3.12 -2.43 1.36
CA SER A 20 3.77 -3.65 1.85
C SER A 20 3.36 -4.00 3.28
N ILE A 21 3.63 -5.25 3.68
CA ILE A 21 3.47 -5.68 5.08
C ILE A 21 4.82 -5.53 5.79
N GLU A 22 4.84 -4.80 6.91
CA GLU A 22 6.04 -4.55 7.70
C GLU A 22 6.72 -5.86 8.13
N GLY A 23 8.05 -5.94 7.92
CA GLY A 23 8.84 -7.11 8.29
C GLY A 23 8.71 -8.31 7.35
N THR A 24 8.11 -8.14 6.16
CA THR A 24 7.99 -9.20 5.15
C THR A 24 8.35 -8.67 3.76
N ASP A 25 8.56 -9.59 2.81
CA ASP A 25 8.72 -9.26 1.38
C ASP A 25 7.38 -9.16 0.63
N VAL A 26 6.24 -9.26 1.35
CA VAL A 26 4.91 -9.17 0.75
C VAL A 26 4.57 -7.71 0.48
N GLY A 27 4.42 -7.37 -0.80
CA GLY A 27 4.06 -6.04 -1.24
C GLY A 27 3.43 -6.01 -2.62
N ALA A 28 2.85 -4.86 -2.97
CA ALA A 28 2.29 -4.56 -4.26
C ALA A 28 2.52 -3.10 -4.61
N ILE A 29 2.57 -2.80 -5.91
CA ILE A 29 2.68 -1.44 -6.43
C ILE A 29 1.31 -0.99 -6.93
N THR A 30 0.95 0.26 -6.67
CA THR A 30 -0.32 0.81 -7.13
C THR A 30 -0.35 1.03 -8.65
N ASN A 31 -1.46 0.67 -9.27
CA ASN A 31 -1.71 0.86 -10.70
C ASN A 31 -2.19 2.29 -11.05
N MET A 32 -2.69 2.50 -12.28
CA MET A 32 -3.15 3.82 -12.75
C MET A 32 -4.35 4.36 -11.96
N GLU A 33 -5.13 3.48 -11.36
CA GLU A 33 -6.26 3.80 -10.48
C GLU A 33 -5.85 3.96 -9.00
N GLY A 34 -4.56 3.85 -8.68
CA GLY A 34 -4.04 3.94 -7.31
C GLY A 34 -4.28 2.67 -6.50
N ILE A 35 -4.63 1.56 -7.15
CA ILE A 35 -5.03 0.30 -6.52
C ILE A 35 -3.82 -0.63 -6.38
N ALA A 36 -3.62 -1.18 -5.18
CA ALA A 36 -2.70 -2.28 -4.90
C ALA A 36 -3.43 -3.41 -4.17
N THR A 37 -3.13 -4.66 -4.54
CA THR A 37 -3.74 -5.85 -3.93
C THR A 37 -2.69 -6.65 -3.18
N LEU A 38 -2.86 -6.78 -1.87
CA LEU A 38 -2.03 -7.64 -1.03
C LEU A 38 -2.73 -8.97 -0.79
N GLN A 39 -2.01 -10.07 -1.03
CA GLN A 39 -2.49 -11.42 -0.77
C GLN A 39 -1.81 -12.00 0.48
N HIS A 40 -2.47 -12.98 1.10
CA HIS A 40 -1.95 -13.71 2.25
C HIS A 40 -1.60 -12.84 3.46
N VAL A 41 -2.29 -11.71 3.65
CA VAL A 41 -2.04 -10.79 4.77
C VAL A 41 -2.41 -11.48 6.10
N PRO A 42 -1.47 -11.62 7.05
CA PRO A 42 -1.74 -12.10 8.40
C PRO A 42 -2.60 -11.10 9.20
N ILE A 43 -3.41 -11.59 10.13
CA ILE A 43 -4.19 -10.73 11.04
C ILE A 43 -3.22 -9.96 11.95
N GLY A 44 -3.49 -8.67 12.16
CA GLY A 44 -2.67 -7.78 12.99
C GLY A 44 -1.39 -7.27 12.33
N SER A 45 -1.26 -7.47 11.01
CA SER A 45 -0.13 -6.95 10.24
C SER A 45 -0.17 -5.43 10.12
N THR A 46 0.99 -4.78 10.23
CA THR A 46 1.13 -3.36 9.88
C THR A 46 1.34 -3.23 8.36
N ILE A 47 0.45 -2.51 7.68
CA ILE A 47 0.60 -2.11 6.28
C ILE A 47 1.40 -0.82 6.20
N VAL A 48 2.44 -0.79 5.37
CA VAL A 48 3.30 0.36 5.11
C VAL A 48 3.06 0.86 3.70
N ILE A 49 2.82 2.16 3.56
CA ILE A 49 2.63 2.83 2.27
C ILE A 49 3.75 3.85 2.09
N SER A 50 4.51 3.73 1.01
CA SER A 50 5.63 4.62 0.69
C SER A 50 5.63 5.06 -0.78
N TYR A 51 6.00 6.31 -1.01
CA TYR A 51 6.17 6.89 -2.33
C TYR A 51 7.15 8.06 -2.24
N ILE A 52 7.95 8.27 -3.29
CA ILE A 52 8.99 9.29 -3.30
C ILE A 52 8.33 10.68 -3.17
N GLY A 53 8.86 11.51 -2.26
CA GLY A 53 8.31 12.84 -1.99
C GLY A 53 7.14 12.87 -1.01
N PHE A 54 6.71 11.72 -0.49
CA PHE A 54 5.62 11.61 0.49
C PHE A 54 6.11 11.10 1.84
N ILE A 55 5.38 11.46 2.89
CA ILE A 55 5.60 10.90 4.22
C ILE A 55 5.04 9.47 4.24
N THR A 56 5.88 8.50 4.63
CA THR A 56 5.46 7.11 4.80
C THR A 56 4.32 7.00 5.80
N LYS A 57 3.28 6.24 5.43
CA LYS A 57 2.13 5.95 6.29
C LYS A 57 2.16 4.50 6.74
N LYS A 58 1.75 4.25 7.98
CA LYS A 58 1.58 2.92 8.55
C LYS A 58 0.13 2.77 9.03
N LEU A 59 -0.49 1.64 8.72
CA LEU A 59 -1.87 1.28 9.07
C LEU A 59 -1.87 -0.12 9.70
N GLN A 60 -2.79 -0.41 10.61
CA GLN A 60 -2.97 -1.72 11.25
C GLN A 60 -4.37 -2.26 11.01
#